data_AF-A0A2T7UFS7-F1
#
_entry.id   AF-A0A2T7UFS7-F1
#
_cell.length_a   1.000
_cell.length_b   1.000
_cell.length_c   1.000
_cell.angle_alpha   90.00
_cell.angle_beta   90.00
_cell.angle_gamma   90.00
#
_symmetry.space_group_name_H-M   'P 1'
#
loop_
_entity.id
_entity.type
_entity.pdbx_description
1 polymer ?
#
loop_
_entity_poly.entity_id
_entity_poly.type
_entity_poly.pdbx_seq_one_letter_code
_entity_poly.pdbx_strand_id
1 'polypeptide(L)'
;MLFLTSLLSLSTQADPLLDFKLFNAPDPSKRKINLPTVSWIVNPQAETFCQQAQPKDGFASRPEGCVYWQIAAARCTLVTRPSTTHSQLGHLLLLCMEGK
;
A
#
# COMPACT_ATOMS: atom_id res chain seq x y z
N MET A 1 44.80 -16.90 24.99
CA MET A 1 44.09 -16.23 23.88
C MET A 1 42.62 -16.15 24.27
N LEU A 2 42.12 -14.95 24.59
CA LEU A 2 40.71 -14.69 24.89
C LEU A 2 39.95 -14.60 23.55
N PHE A 3 39.02 -15.53 23.31
CA PHE A 3 38.12 -15.46 22.16
C PHE A 3 36.94 -14.55 22.50
N LEU A 4 36.91 -13.37 21.86
CA LEU A 4 35.83 -12.41 21.96
C LEU A 4 34.68 -12.87 21.04
N THR A 5 33.61 -13.44 21.61
CA THR A 5 32.42 -13.80 20.84
C THR A 5 31.59 -12.54 20.57
N SER A 6 31.65 -12.06 19.32
CA SER A 6 30.80 -10.96 18.85
C SER A 6 29.37 -11.48 18.63
N LEU A 7 28.42 -10.96 19.41
CA LEU A 7 26.99 -11.23 19.24
C LEU A 7 26.48 -10.47 18.02
N LEU A 8 26.30 -11.16 16.90
CA LEU A 8 25.58 -10.65 15.74
C LEU A 8 24.09 -10.54 16.09
N SER A 9 23.62 -9.34 16.38
CA SER A 9 22.20 -9.04 16.55
C SER A 9 21.46 -9.24 15.22
N LEU A 10 20.84 -10.41 15.01
CA LEU A 10 19.88 -10.60 13.92
C LEU A 10 18.67 -9.69 14.18
N SER A 11 18.53 -8.65 13.38
CA SER A 11 17.31 -7.85 13.36
C SER A 11 16.23 -8.65 12.65
N THR A 12 15.29 -9.25 13.39
CA THR A 12 14.09 -9.85 12.80
C THR A 12 13.21 -8.73 12.24
N GLN A 13 13.29 -8.46 10.94
CA GLN A 13 12.30 -7.60 10.27
C GLN A 13 10.98 -8.37 10.22
N ALA A 14 9.92 -7.74 10.73
CA ALA A 14 8.57 -8.27 10.56
C ALA A 14 8.26 -8.33 9.05
N ASP A 15 7.70 -9.45 8.60
CA ASP A 15 7.24 -9.58 7.21
C ASP A 15 6.19 -8.50 6.95
N PRO A 16 6.40 -7.59 5.97
CA PRO A 16 5.41 -6.55 5.64
C PRO A 16 4.07 -7.12 5.12
N LEU A 17 4.00 -8.42 4.78
CA LEU A 17 2.74 -9.12 4.52
C LEU A 17 1.91 -9.35 5.80
N LEU A 18 2.57 -9.39 6.96
CA LEU A 18 2.00 -9.67 8.27
C LEU A 18 1.85 -8.39 9.11
N ASP A 19 1.35 -7.30 8.49
CA ASP A 19 0.95 -6.12 9.25
C ASP A 19 -0.42 -6.35 9.90
N PHE A 20 -0.41 -6.62 11.21
CA PHE A 20 -1.60 -6.81 12.04
C PHE A 20 -2.02 -5.54 12.81
N LYS A 21 -1.46 -4.38 12.47
CA LYS A 21 -1.88 -3.12 13.10
C LYS A 21 -3.33 -2.82 12.74
N LEU A 22 -4.08 -2.36 13.74
CA LEU A 22 -5.44 -1.90 13.52
C LEU A 22 -5.45 -0.66 12.61
N PHE A 23 -6.36 -0.68 11.65
CA PHE A 23 -6.63 0.45 10.79
C PHE A 23 -7.53 1.45 11.49
N ASN A 24 -7.12 2.72 11.54
CA ASN A 24 -8.02 3.81 11.83
C ASN A 24 -8.58 4.33 10.50
N ALA A 25 -9.80 3.92 10.15
CA ALA A 25 -10.48 4.45 8.99
C ALA A 25 -10.64 5.98 9.17
N PRO A 26 -10.23 6.81 8.18
CA PRO A 26 -10.38 8.25 8.28
C PRO A 26 -11.86 8.60 8.41
N ASP A 27 -12.13 9.56 9.28
CA ASP A 27 -13.45 10.19 9.41
C ASP A 27 -13.95 10.61 8.01
N PRO A 28 -15.23 10.40 7.67
CA PRO A 28 -15.76 10.75 6.36
C PRO A 28 -15.44 12.19 5.92
N SER A 29 -15.40 13.15 6.85
CA SER A 29 -15.06 14.56 6.56
C SER A 29 -13.61 14.79 6.15
N LYS A 30 -12.71 13.83 6.44
CA LYS A 30 -11.27 13.89 6.14
C LYS A 30 -10.88 13.13 4.88
N ARG A 31 -11.83 12.49 4.21
CA ARG A 31 -11.59 11.74 2.97
C ARG A 31 -11.60 12.70 1.78
N LYS A 32 -10.59 12.60 0.92
CA LYS A 32 -10.62 13.25 -0.39
C LYS A 32 -11.55 12.52 -1.37
N ILE A 33 -11.64 11.21 -1.25
CA ILE A 33 -12.53 10.37 -2.05
C ILE A 33 -13.41 9.57 -1.09
N ASN A 34 -14.70 9.88 -1.08
CA ASN A 34 -15.66 9.15 -0.26
C ASN A 34 -16.28 8.01 -1.06
N LEU A 35 -16.28 6.79 -0.49
CA LEU A 35 -16.87 5.58 -1.07
C LEU A 35 -16.45 5.33 -2.55
N PRO A 36 -15.15 5.14 -2.83
CA PRO A 36 -14.67 4.97 -4.19
C PRO A 36 -15.17 3.66 -4.83
N THR A 37 -15.32 3.67 -6.15
CA THR A 37 -15.30 2.42 -6.92
C THR A 37 -13.86 1.90 -6.94
N VAL A 38 -13.67 0.66 -6.51
CA VAL A 38 -12.34 0.04 -6.39
C VAL A 38 -12.13 -0.98 -7.51
N SER A 39 -11.07 -0.78 -8.29
CA SER A 39 -10.52 -1.79 -9.19
C SER A 39 -9.27 -2.41 -8.57
N TRP A 40 -9.05 -3.70 -8.78
CA TRP A 40 -7.85 -4.40 -8.30
C TRP A 40 -7.14 -5.12 -9.45
N ILE A 41 -5.84 -4.88 -9.56
CA ILE A 41 -4.95 -5.45 -10.58
C ILE A 41 -3.81 -6.18 -9.86
N VAL A 42 -3.47 -7.38 -10.34
CA VAL A 42 -2.28 -8.10 -9.89
C VAL A 42 -1.18 -7.94 -10.93
N ASN A 43 -0.06 -7.34 -10.56
CA ASN A 43 1.08 -7.10 -11.45
C ASN A 43 2.42 -7.24 -10.69
N PRO A 44 3.38 -8.06 -11.19
CA PRO A 44 4.70 -8.21 -10.57
C PRO A 44 5.48 -6.89 -10.42
N GLN A 45 5.26 -5.94 -11.34
CA GLN A 45 5.87 -4.60 -11.38
C GLN A 45 4.86 -3.51 -10.96
N ALA A 46 4.15 -3.75 -9.85
CA ALA A 46 3.07 -2.88 -9.37
C ALA A 46 3.46 -1.39 -9.37
N GLU A 47 4.57 -1.01 -8.72
CA GLU A 47 5.01 0.39 -8.65
C GLU A 47 5.16 1.03 -10.03
N THR A 48 5.88 0.37 -10.95
CA THR A 48 6.06 0.86 -12.32
C THR A 48 4.72 0.99 -13.05
N PHE A 49 3.79 0.07 -12.80
CA PHE A 49 2.44 0.15 -13.35
C PHE A 49 1.72 1.42 -12.88
N CYS A 50 1.70 1.73 -11.58
CA CYS A 50 1.06 2.97 -11.08
C CYS A 50 1.74 4.24 -11.59
N GLN A 51 3.08 4.23 -11.69
CA GLN A 51 3.84 5.36 -12.24
C GLN A 51 3.40 5.68 -13.68
N GLN A 52 3.21 4.65 -14.50
CA GLN A 52 2.84 4.77 -15.91
C GLN A 52 1.33 4.95 -16.15
N ALA A 53 0.49 4.50 -15.21
CA ALA A 53 -0.97 4.53 -15.37
C ALA A 53 -1.47 5.95 -15.64
N GLN A 54 -2.32 6.11 -16.64
CA GLN A 54 -3.01 7.36 -16.96
C GLN A 54 -4.45 7.06 -17.39
N PRO A 55 -5.42 7.96 -17.14
CA PRO A 55 -5.27 9.21 -16.38
C PRO A 55 -5.24 8.95 -14.85
N LYS A 56 -4.48 9.76 -14.11
CA LYS A 56 -4.49 9.75 -12.63
C LYS A 56 -4.25 11.16 -12.05
N ASP A 57 -4.87 11.44 -10.91
CA ASP A 57 -4.61 12.67 -10.14
C ASP A 57 -3.43 12.49 -9.16
N GLY A 58 -3.14 11.25 -8.78
CA GLY A 58 -2.02 10.90 -7.91
C GLY A 58 -1.88 9.39 -7.76
N PHE A 59 -0.77 8.98 -7.16
CA PHE A 59 -0.50 7.60 -6.79
C PHE A 59 0.42 7.54 -5.57
N ALA A 60 0.37 6.40 -4.87
CA ALA A 60 1.28 6.07 -3.79
C ALA A 60 1.76 4.62 -3.94
N SER A 61 2.99 4.36 -3.51
CA SER A 61 3.63 3.04 -3.58
C SER A 61 4.05 2.56 -2.20
N ARG A 62 4.01 1.25 -2.02
CA ARG A 62 4.54 0.50 -0.88
C ARG A 62 5.33 -0.71 -1.40
N PRO A 63 6.18 -1.35 -0.57
CA PRO A 63 6.93 -2.53 -1.00
C PRO A 63 6.07 -3.65 -1.63
N GLU A 64 4.83 -3.80 -1.17
CA GLU A 64 3.89 -4.84 -1.58
C GLU A 64 3.05 -4.51 -2.83
N GLY A 65 2.95 -3.23 -3.20
CA GLY A 65 2.02 -2.77 -4.22
C GLY A 65 1.92 -1.25 -4.31
N CYS A 66 0.96 -0.75 -5.07
CA CYS A 66 0.70 0.67 -5.21
C CYS A 66 -0.78 0.92 -5.44
N VAL A 67 -1.17 2.18 -5.39
CA VAL A 67 -2.52 2.63 -5.69
C VAL A 67 -2.46 3.94 -6.45
N TYR A 68 -3.35 4.11 -7.43
CA TYR A 68 -3.58 5.40 -8.07
C TYR A 68 -5.06 5.74 -8.08
N TRP A 69 -5.38 7.02 -8.21
CA TRP A 69 -6.74 7.52 -8.03
C TRP A 69 -7.14 8.61 -9.01
N GLN A 70 -8.45 8.77 -9.13
CA GLN A 70 -9.14 9.83 -9.87
C GLN A 70 -10.22 10.41 -8.95
N ILE A 71 -10.02 11.63 -8.45
CA ILE A 71 -10.87 12.31 -7.48
C ILE A 71 -12.24 12.56 -8.08
N ALA A 72 -12.30 13.19 -9.27
CA ALA A 72 -13.55 13.54 -9.91
C ALA A 72 -14.41 12.32 -10.27
N ALA A 73 -13.77 11.19 -10.59
CA ALA A 73 -14.45 9.94 -10.92
C ALA A 73 -14.71 9.04 -9.70
N ALA A 74 -14.27 9.44 -8.51
CA ALA A 74 -14.28 8.63 -7.30
C ALA A 74 -13.75 7.19 -7.53
N ARG A 75 -12.61 7.05 -8.22
CA ARG A 75 -11.99 5.74 -8.50
C ARG A 75 -10.67 5.56 -7.78
N CYS A 76 -10.50 4.36 -7.23
CA CYS A 76 -9.24 3.83 -6.76
C CYS A 76 -8.87 2.61 -7.61
N THR A 77 -7.63 2.52 -8.07
CA THR A 77 -7.11 1.26 -8.63
C THR A 77 -5.95 0.78 -7.78
N LEU A 78 -6.16 -0.33 -7.08
CA LEU A 78 -5.13 -0.99 -6.27
C LEU A 78 -4.35 -1.93 -7.19
N VAL A 79 -3.03 -1.88 -7.13
CA VAL A 79 -2.15 -2.75 -7.90
C VAL A 79 -1.22 -3.47 -6.93
N THR A 80 -1.38 -4.78 -6.79
CA THR A 80 -0.56 -5.58 -5.86
C THR A 80 0.39 -6.48 -6.63
N ARG A 81 1.48 -6.89 -5.99
CA ARG A 81 2.25 -8.04 -6.45
C ARG A 81 1.43 -9.35 -6.27
N PRO A 82 1.84 -10.47 -6.88
CA PRO A 82 1.12 -11.75 -6.76
C PRO A 82 0.92 -12.24 -5.32
N SER A 83 1.87 -11.98 -4.42
CA SER A 83 1.71 -12.24 -2.99
C SER A 83 1.13 -11.00 -2.32
N THR A 84 -0.10 -11.10 -1.81
CA THR A 84 -0.76 -10.01 -1.09
C THR A 84 -1.68 -10.49 0.03
N THR A 85 -2.07 -9.60 0.94
CA THR A 85 -2.99 -9.89 2.05
C THR A 85 -4.14 -8.86 2.11
N HIS A 86 -5.20 -9.22 2.84
CA HIS A 86 -6.32 -8.31 3.09
C HIS A 86 -5.88 -6.99 3.76
N SER A 87 -4.89 -7.07 4.66
CA SER A 87 -4.31 -5.90 5.34
C SER A 87 -3.66 -4.94 4.33
N GLN A 88 -2.88 -5.48 3.39
CA GLN A 88 -2.24 -4.67 2.36
C GLN A 88 -3.23 -3.95 1.44
N LEU A 89 -4.29 -4.65 1.01
CA LEU A 89 -5.38 -4.03 0.26
C LEU A 89 -6.01 -2.87 1.05
N GLY A 90 -6.19 -3.05 2.37
CA GLY A 90 -6.65 -2.01 3.28
C GLY A 90 -5.74 -0.77 3.31
N HIS A 91 -4.43 -0.94 3.45
CA HIS A 91 -3.46 0.17 3.41
C HIS A 91 -3.54 0.96 2.11
N LEU A 92 -3.61 0.27 0.97
CA LEU A 92 -3.69 0.91 -0.34
C LEU A 92 -5.02 1.66 -0.51
N LEU A 93 -6.14 1.09 -0.06
CA LEU A 93 -7.44 1.76 -0.11
C LEU A 93 -7.45 3.04 0.74
N LEU A 94 -6.86 3.01 1.94
CA LEU A 94 -6.79 4.19 2.81
C LEU A 94 -5.98 5.32 2.17
N LEU A 95 -4.82 5.01 1.58
CA LEU A 95 -4.01 5.99 0.83
C LEU A 95 -4.82 6.66 -0.28
N CYS A 96 -5.59 5.87 -1.04
CA CYS A 96 -6.48 6.42 -2.07
C CYS A 96 -7.55 7.34 -1.50
N MET A 97 -8.25 6.91 -0.44
CA MET A 97 -9.33 7.69 0.17
C MET A 97 -8.81 9.02 0.75
N GLU A 98 -7.57 9.05 1.23
CA GLU A 98 -6.88 10.26 1.67
C GLU A 98 -6.27 11.08 0.53
N GLY A 99 -6.11 10.48 -0.66
CA GLY A 99 -5.39 11.02 -1.81
C GLY A 99 -3.97 11.45 -1.43
N LYS A 100 -3.23 10.52 -0.83
CA LYS A 100 -1.83 10.62 -0.38
C LYS A 100 -0.99 9.49 -0.92
#